data_AF-A0A2E6CMF2-F1
#
_entry.id   AF-A0A2E6CMF2-F1
#
_cell.length_a   1.000
_cell.length_b   1.000
_cell.length_c   1.000
_cell.angle_alpha   90.00
_cell.angle_beta   90.00
_cell.angle_gamma   90.00
#
_symmetry.space_group_name_H-M   'P 1'
#
loop_
_entity.id
_entity.type
_entity.pdbx_description
1 polymer ?
#
loop_
_entity_poly.entity_id
_entity_poly.type
_entity_poly.pdbx_seq_one_letter_code
_entity_poly.pdbx_strand_id
1 'polypeptide(L)'
;MPTIAVLDYGIGNLRSAQKALESVGGHAILTSEAEVVRKADGVVLPGVGNFGKCVDALRTTGVDKMALDAIESQRPFLGICIGMQLLFEKSEESPKHRGLGVLPGEVRILPESVKRPQMQWNAIHVPKPIPMLNDLDGKWFYFVHSYAAEISPTNEIVAATCNYGSDVVAAVQSKNIFATQFHPEKSSDAGKTFLKNFVTSCEGT
;
A
#
# COMPACT_ATOMS: atom_id res chain seq x y z
N MET A 1 2.96 2.91 22.42
CA MET A 1 2.71 3.38 21.05
C MET A 1 3.71 2.69 20.16
N PRO A 2 3.26 1.93 19.14
CA PRO A 2 4.16 1.19 18.28
C PRO A 2 4.97 2.17 17.40
N THR A 3 6.25 1.88 17.23
CA THR A 3 7.16 2.57 16.32
C THR A 3 6.92 2.07 14.91
N ILE A 4 6.64 2.99 13.98
CA ILE A 4 6.35 2.65 12.59
C ILE A 4 7.38 3.32 11.70
N ALA A 5 8.17 2.52 10.99
CA ALA A 5 9.10 3.03 9.99
C ALA A 5 8.34 3.33 8.69
N VAL A 6 8.36 4.58 8.27
CA VAL A 6 7.82 5.01 6.97
C VAL A 6 9.01 5.19 6.03
N LEU A 7 9.11 4.30 5.05
CA LEU A 7 10.27 4.22 4.16
C LEU A 7 10.38 5.46 3.27
N ASP A 8 11.50 6.16 3.39
CA ASP A 8 11.85 7.34 2.59
C ASP A 8 12.88 6.97 1.52
N TYR A 9 12.48 7.02 0.26
CA TYR A 9 13.35 6.82 -0.89
C TYR A 9 13.36 8.05 -1.82
N GLY A 10 13.02 9.23 -1.28
CA GLY A 10 13.06 10.51 -1.98
C GLY A 10 11.89 10.78 -2.94
N ILE A 11 10.93 9.86 -3.04
CA ILE A 11 9.73 10.00 -3.87
C ILE A 11 8.50 9.69 -3.01
N GLY A 12 7.50 10.58 -3.01
CA GLY A 12 6.26 10.32 -2.29
C GLY A 12 5.67 11.53 -1.60
N ASN A 13 4.41 11.41 -1.21
CA ASN A 13 3.79 12.29 -0.22
C ASN A 13 4.01 11.74 1.20
N LEU A 14 5.28 11.54 1.55
CA LEU A 14 5.69 10.77 2.73
C LEU A 14 5.20 11.40 4.05
N ARG A 15 5.23 12.73 4.12
CA ARG A 15 4.80 13.49 5.31
C ARG A 15 3.31 13.32 5.61
N SER A 16 2.44 13.20 4.60
CA SER A 16 1.02 12.97 4.87
C SER A 16 0.77 11.59 5.46
N ALA A 17 1.44 10.56 4.94
CA ALA A 17 1.34 9.21 5.50
C ALA A 17 1.85 9.18 6.95
N GLN A 18 3.02 9.78 7.21
CA GLN A 18 3.57 9.91 8.56
C GLN A 18 2.59 10.60 9.53
N LYS A 19 2.09 11.79 9.16
CA LYS A 19 1.19 12.57 10.02
C LYS A 19 -0.14 11.86 10.27
N ALA A 20 -0.65 11.13 9.28
CA ALA A 20 -1.88 10.38 9.44
C ALA A 20 -1.70 9.21 10.44
N LEU A 21 -0.57 8.50 10.40
CA LEU A 21 -0.23 7.46 11.37
C LEU A 21 -0.05 8.03 12.79
N GLU A 22 0.63 9.17 12.91
CA GLU A 22 0.77 9.88 14.20
C GLU A 22 -0.58 10.26 14.80
N SER A 23 -1.52 10.74 13.96
CA SER A 23 -2.86 11.16 14.40
C SER A 23 -3.73 10.03 14.97
N VAL A 24 -3.38 8.78 14.72
CA VAL A 24 -4.12 7.59 15.17
C VAL A 24 -3.34 6.74 16.18
N GLY A 25 -2.26 7.29 16.77
CA GLY A 25 -1.54 6.70 17.90
C GLY A 25 -0.23 5.97 17.55
N GLY A 26 0.21 6.00 16.29
CA GLY A 26 1.51 5.46 15.89
C GLY A 26 2.67 6.43 16.16
N HIS A 27 3.84 5.93 16.53
CA HIS A 27 5.07 6.72 16.52
C HIS A 27 5.77 6.56 15.15
N ALA A 28 5.37 7.38 14.17
CA ALA A 28 5.84 7.22 12.79
C ALA A 28 7.14 7.99 12.51
N ILE A 29 8.17 7.27 12.03
CA ILE A 29 9.49 7.81 11.71
C ILE A 29 9.72 7.69 10.20
N LEU A 30 9.87 8.83 9.53
CA LEU A 30 10.38 8.87 8.15
C LEU A 30 11.86 8.48 8.15
N THR A 31 12.21 7.44 7.40
CA THR A 31 13.58 6.92 7.46
C THR A 31 14.01 6.19 6.20
N SER A 32 15.29 6.33 5.88
CA SER A 32 16.05 5.52 4.93
C SER A 32 17.16 4.72 5.65
N GLU A 33 17.10 4.62 6.98
CA GLU A 33 18.13 4.01 7.82
C GLU A 33 17.74 2.59 8.23
N ALA A 34 18.55 1.61 7.83
CA ALA A 34 18.24 0.19 8.03
C ALA A 34 18.06 -0.18 9.51
N GLU A 35 18.81 0.45 10.42
CA GLU A 35 18.69 0.23 11.87
C GLU A 35 17.34 0.69 12.42
N VAL A 36 16.81 1.80 11.93
CA VAL A 36 15.48 2.29 12.32
C VAL A 36 14.41 1.34 11.82
N VAL A 37 14.53 0.91 10.55
CA VAL A 37 13.61 -0.07 9.96
C VAL A 37 13.64 -1.40 10.71
N ARG A 38 14.81 -1.89 11.13
CA ARG A 38 14.93 -3.15 11.89
C ARG A 38 14.25 -3.12 13.27
N LYS A 39 14.28 -1.97 13.94
CA LYS A 39 13.76 -1.81 15.31
C LYS A 39 12.29 -1.40 15.38
N ALA A 40 11.68 -1.07 14.25
CA ALA A 40 10.27 -0.69 14.20
C ALA A 40 9.34 -1.89 14.45
N ASP A 41 8.16 -1.62 14.99
CA ASP A 41 7.11 -2.63 15.21
C ASP A 41 6.33 -2.89 13.92
N GLY A 42 6.22 -1.88 13.04
CA GLY A 42 5.62 -1.99 11.72
C GLY A 42 6.34 -1.15 10.67
N VAL A 43 6.13 -1.48 9.39
CA VAL A 43 6.77 -0.78 8.26
C VAL A 43 5.75 -0.35 7.23
N VAL A 44 5.90 0.86 6.70
CA VAL A 44 5.06 1.41 5.64
C VAL A 44 5.92 1.75 4.44
N LEU A 45 5.57 1.19 3.29
CA LEU A 45 6.07 1.58 1.98
C LEU A 45 5.02 2.47 1.29
N PRO A 46 5.12 3.80 1.41
CA PRO A 46 4.29 4.72 0.65
C PRO A 46 4.84 4.89 -0.78
N GLY A 47 4.02 5.44 -1.69
CA GLY A 47 4.53 5.88 -2.99
C GLY A 47 3.50 6.65 -3.81
N VAL A 48 3.99 7.58 -4.62
CA VAL A 48 3.20 8.28 -5.66
C VAL A 48 4.05 8.43 -6.92
N GLY A 49 3.40 8.58 -8.07
CA GLY A 49 4.09 8.82 -9.33
C GLY A 49 4.21 7.57 -10.18
N ASN A 50 5.33 7.43 -10.87
CA ASN A 50 5.55 6.40 -11.89
C ASN A 50 6.27 5.18 -11.31
N PHE A 51 5.80 3.98 -11.66
CA PHE A 51 6.33 2.70 -11.19
C PHE A 51 7.85 2.58 -11.41
N GLY A 52 8.33 2.79 -12.64
CA GLY A 52 9.75 2.63 -12.97
C GLY A 52 10.65 3.58 -12.19
N LYS A 53 10.25 4.86 -12.07
CA LYS A 53 10.99 5.84 -11.25
C LYS A 53 11.07 5.43 -9.78
N CYS A 54 10.01 4.85 -9.22
CA CYS A 54 10.01 4.40 -7.84
C CYS A 54 10.87 3.15 -7.65
N VAL A 55 10.86 2.21 -8.60
CA VAL A 55 11.77 1.05 -8.61
C VAL A 55 13.23 1.51 -8.63
N ASP A 56 13.58 2.45 -9.50
CA ASP A 56 14.96 2.95 -9.61
C ASP A 56 15.39 3.65 -8.33
N ALA A 57 14.52 4.47 -7.74
CA ALA A 57 14.79 5.16 -6.48
C ALA A 57 14.98 4.16 -5.32
N LEU A 58 14.09 3.17 -5.16
CA LEU A 58 14.22 2.14 -4.13
C LEU A 58 15.56 1.40 -4.20
N ARG A 59 15.98 1.01 -5.40
CA ARG A 59 17.24 0.29 -5.62
C ARG A 59 18.45 1.16 -5.38
N THR A 60 18.39 2.42 -5.81
CA THR A 60 19.50 3.38 -5.64
C THR A 60 19.73 3.72 -4.18
N THR A 61 18.67 3.83 -3.38
CA THR A 61 18.76 4.12 -1.94
C THR A 61 18.95 2.88 -1.08
N GLY A 62 18.78 1.67 -1.64
CA GLY A 62 18.83 0.40 -0.91
C GLY A 62 17.58 0.13 -0.05
N VAL A 63 16.54 0.95 -0.19
CA VAL A 63 15.26 0.80 0.54
C VAL A 63 14.48 -0.42 0.05
N ASP A 64 14.72 -0.89 -1.17
CA ASP A 64 14.20 -2.18 -1.66
C ASP A 64 14.56 -3.34 -0.72
N LYS A 65 15.84 -3.43 -0.32
CA LYS A 65 16.33 -4.46 0.61
C LYS A 65 15.70 -4.30 1.99
N MET A 66 15.58 -3.07 2.49
CA MET A 66 14.94 -2.81 3.78
C MET A 66 13.47 -3.21 3.79
N ALA A 67 12.76 -3.00 2.68
CA ALA A 67 11.37 -3.43 2.53
C ALA A 67 11.26 -4.96 2.53
N LEU A 68 12.13 -5.65 1.79
CA LEU A 68 12.19 -7.11 1.75
C LEU A 68 12.51 -7.71 3.13
N ASP A 69 13.56 -7.21 3.80
CA ASP A 69 13.94 -7.64 5.15
C ASP A 69 12.78 -7.47 6.15
N ALA A 70 12.02 -6.36 6.05
CA ALA A 70 10.87 -6.10 6.90
C ALA A 70 9.70 -7.06 6.64
N ILE A 71 9.46 -7.42 5.38
CA ILE A 71 8.45 -8.40 5.01
C ILE A 71 8.84 -9.79 5.53
N GLU A 72 10.10 -10.19 5.34
CA GLU A 72 10.62 -11.48 5.76
C GLU A 72 10.58 -11.65 7.29
N SER A 73 10.79 -10.58 8.06
CA SER A 73 10.70 -10.61 9.52
C SER A 73 9.27 -10.79 10.07
N GLN A 74 8.26 -10.94 9.20
CA GLN A 74 6.85 -11.16 9.54
C GLN A 74 6.19 -10.04 10.35
N ARG A 75 6.79 -8.84 10.41
CA ARG A 75 6.19 -7.66 11.04
C ARG A 75 5.11 -7.08 10.13
N PRO A 76 4.07 -6.42 10.68
CA PRO A 76 3.07 -5.72 9.89
C PRO A 76 3.70 -4.80 8.86
N PHE A 77 3.37 -5.03 7.58
CA PHE A 77 3.87 -4.25 6.46
C PHE A 77 2.70 -3.64 5.68
N LEU A 78 2.75 -2.33 5.42
CA LEU A 78 1.72 -1.60 4.68
C LEU A 78 2.27 -0.96 3.40
N GLY A 79 1.78 -1.41 2.23
CA GLY A 79 2.02 -0.72 0.95
C GLY A 79 0.89 0.26 0.61
N ILE A 80 1.20 1.51 0.22
CA ILE A 80 0.18 2.51 -0.14
C ILE A 80 0.37 3.00 -1.59
N CYS A 81 -0.69 2.89 -2.39
CA CYS A 81 -0.77 3.28 -3.79
C CYS A 81 0.36 2.68 -4.64
N ILE A 82 1.38 3.46 -5.03
CA ILE A 82 2.54 2.90 -5.73
C ILE A 82 3.29 1.91 -4.84
N GLY A 83 3.30 2.12 -3.52
CA GLY A 83 3.84 1.15 -2.57
C GLY A 83 3.15 -0.22 -2.64
N MET A 84 1.83 -0.26 -2.90
CA MET A 84 1.13 -1.51 -3.19
C MET A 84 1.60 -2.10 -4.52
N GLN A 85 1.65 -1.30 -5.58
CA GLN A 85 2.01 -1.76 -6.92
C GLN A 85 3.42 -2.33 -6.97
N LEU A 86 4.37 -1.72 -6.25
CA LEU A 86 5.76 -2.15 -6.15
C LEU A 86 5.93 -3.53 -5.52
N LEU A 87 4.95 -4.03 -4.77
CA LEU A 87 4.99 -5.39 -4.20
C LEU A 87 4.80 -6.49 -5.25
N PHE A 88 4.17 -6.16 -6.38
CA PHE A 88 3.97 -7.06 -7.50
C PHE A 88 5.24 -7.24 -8.35
N GLU A 89 5.22 -8.20 -9.27
CA GLU A 89 6.38 -8.52 -10.09
C GLU A 89 6.66 -7.44 -11.16
N LYS A 90 5.60 -6.92 -11.79
CA LYS A 90 5.67 -6.10 -13.00
C LYS A 90 4.55 -5.06 -13.06
N SER A 91 4.75 -4.04 -13.90
CA SER A 91 3.73 -3.08 -14.27
C SER A 91 3.84 -2.74 -15.76
N GLU A 92 2.69 -2.67 -16.43
CA GLU A 92 2.57 -2.17 -17.81
C GLU A 92 3.02 -0.71 -17.94
N GLU A 93 2.99 0.06 -16.84
CA GLU A 93 3.48 1.45 -16.83
C GLU A 93 4.99 1.52 -17.15
N SER A 94 5.74 0.48 -16.79
CA SER A 94 7.20 0.45 -16.95
C SER A 94 7.68 -0.98 -17.21
N PRO A 95 7.49 -1.52 -18.44
CA PRO A 95 7.70 -2.95 -18.75
C PRO A 95 9.15 -3.46 -18.54
N LYS A 96 10.13 -2.55 -18.54
CA LYS A 96 11.55 -2.85 -18.32
C LYS A 96 11.91 -2.99 -16.84
N HIS A 97 11.07 -2.45 -15.95
CA HIS A 97 11.30 -2.50 -14.51
C HIS A 97 10.68 -3.76 -13.91
N ARG A 98 11.18 -4.15 -12.74
CA ARG A 98 10.64 -5.24 -11.93
C ARG A 98 10.36 -4.66 -10.55
N GLY A 99 9.19 -4.96 -10.00
CA GLY A 99 8.89 -4.62 -8.61
C GLY A 99 9.69 -5.51 -7.64
N LEU A 100 9.27 -5.51 -6.39
CA LEU A 100 9.84 -6.35 -5.33
C LEU A 100 9.50 -7.83 -5.53
N GLY A 101 8.41 -8.14 -6.25
CA GLY A 101 8.05 -9.52 -6.60
C GLY A 101 7.66 -10.40 -5.41
N VAL A 102 7.19 -9.78 -4.31
CA VAL A 102 6.71 -10.49 -3.12
C VAL A 102 5.25 -10.94 -3.26
N LEU A 103 4.49 -10.30 -4.14
CA LEU A 103 3.15 -10.68 -4.55
C LEU A 103 3.16 -11.11 -6.03
N PRO A 104 2.48 -12.21 -6.39
CA PRO A 104 2.42 -12.66 -7.77
C PRO A 104 1.51 -11.75 -8.60
N GLY A 105 1.83 -11.63 -9.89
CA GLY A 105 0.98 -10.96 -10.88
C GLY A 105 1.49 -9.59 -11.31
N GLU A 106 0.66 -8.95 -12.13
CA GLU A 106 1.01 -7.73 -12.85
C GLU A 106 0.05 -6.57 -12.57
N VAL A 107 0.61 -5.37 -12.54
CA VAL A 107 -0.15 -4.12 -12.48
C VAL A 107 -0.45 -3.66 -13.91
N ARG A 108 -1.72 -3.60 -14.28
CA ARG A 108 -2.19 -3.28 -15.64
C ARG A 108 -2.83 -1.91 -15.73
N ILE A 109 -2.84 -1.33 -16.91
CA ILE A 109 -3.56 -0.10 -17.18
C ILE A 109 -5.07 -0.32 -17.03
N LEU A 110 -5.78 0.66 -16.47
CA LEU A 110 -7.24 0.64 -16.45
C LEU A 110 -7.79 0.61 -17.90
N PRO A 111 -8.93 -0.05 -18.14
CA PRO A 111 -9.49 -0.19 -19.49
C PRO A 111 -9.87 1.16 -20.09
N GLU A 112 -9.90 1.26 -21.43
CA GLU A 112 -10.25 2.51 -22.12
C GLU A 112 -11.72 2.92 -21.95
N SER A 113 -12.58 2.00 -21.50
CA SER A 113 -13.99 2.26 -21.20
C SER A 113 -14.21 3.18 -20.00
N VAL A 114 -13.16 3.49 -19.22
CA VAL A 114 -13.23 4.40 -18.08
C VAL A 114 -12.25 5.56 -18.21
N LYS A 115 -12.52 6.66 -17.50
CA LYS A 115 -11.63 7.82 -17.45
C LYS A 115 -10.32 7.43 -16.73
N ARG A 116 -9.19 7.89 -17.26
CA ARG A 116 -7.87 7.70 -16.64
C ARG A 116 -7.23 9.06 -16.31
N PRO A 117 -6.64 9.24 -15.11
CA PRO A 117 -6.68 8.33 -13.97
C PRO A 117 -8.09 8.24 -13.35
N GLN A 118 -8.37 7.14 -12.64
CA GLN A 118 -9.43 7.13 -11.63
C GLN A 118 -9.01 8.11 -10.53
N MET A 119 -9.59 9.31 -10.53
CA MET A 119 -9.28 10.38 -9.58
C MET A 119 -10.54 10.85 -8.87
N GLN A 120 -11.00 10.04 -7.92
CA GLN A 120 -12.27 10.25 -7.23
C GLN A 120 -12.30 9.49 -5.89
N TRP A 121 -13.32 9.79 -5.09
CA TRP A 121 -13.72 8.88 -4.02
C TRP A 121 -14.45 7.68 -4.62
N ASN A 122 -14.18 6.48 -4.11
CA ASN A 122 -14.90 5.28 -4.48
C ASN A 122 -15.15 4.40 -3.25
N ALA A 123 -16.29 3.70 -3.22
CA ALA A 123 -16.61 2.77 -2.15
C ALA A 123 -15.87 1.45 -2.36
N ILE A 124 -15.34 0.89 -1.27
CA ILE A 124 -14.74 -0.45 -1.30
C ILE A 124 -15.77 -1.51 -0.91
N HIS A 125 -15.61 -2.70 -1.47
CA HIS A 125 -16.33 -3.90 -1.09
C HIS A 125 -15.35 -4.88 -0.45
N VAL A 126 -15.69 -5.35 0.75
CA VAL A 126 -14.88 -6.27 1.55
C VAL A 126 -15.65 -7.60 1.64
N PRO A 127 -15.30 -8.63 0.84
CA PRO A 127 -16.13 -9.82 0.68
C PRO A 127 -16.14 -10.76 1.89
N LYS A 128 -15.17 -10.61 2.81
CA LYS A 128 -15.05 -11.41 4.03
C LYS A 128 -14.45 -10.57 5.17
N PRO A 129 -14.77 -10.86 6.44
CA PRO A 129 -14.20 -10.14 7.57
C PRO A 129 -12.66 -10.22 7.57
N ILE A 130 -12.01 -9.06 7.60
CA ILE A 130 -10.56 -8.90 7.65
C ILE A 130 -10.26 -7.86 8.74
N PRO A 131 -9.44 -8.15 9.77
CA PRO A 131 -9.19 -7.22 10.88
C PRO A 131 -8.72 -5.83 10.43
N MET A 132 -7.82 -5.76 9.45
CA MET A 132 -7.36 -4.50 8.87
C MET A 132 -8.49 -3.67 8.24
N LEU A 133 -9.53 -4.34 7.75
CA LEU A 133 -10.68 -3.74 7.07
C LEU A 133 -11.95 -3.73 7.94
N ASN A 134 -11.82 -3.94 9.25
CA ASN A 134 -12.96 -3.93 10.16
C ASN A 134 -13.69 -2.58 10.11
N ASP A 135 -15.02 -2.62 9.98
CA ASP A 135 -15.91 -1.46 9.85
C ASP A 135 -15.70 -0.60 8.57
N LEU A 136 -15.03 -1.14 7.54
CA LEU A 136 -14.70 -0.41 6.31
C LEU A 136 -15.47 -0.86 5.05
N ASP A 137 -16.27 -1.93 5.12
CA ASP A 137 -17.11 -2.32 3.98
C ASP A 137 -18.11 -1.22 3.62
N GLY A 138 -18.23 -0.93 2.32
CA GLY A 138 -19.05 0.16 1.78
C GLY A 138 -18.54 1.58 2.09
N LYS A 139 -17.40 1.75 2.77
CA LYS A 139 -16.81 3.06 3.05
C LYS A 139 -16.07 3.61 1.83
N TRP A 140 -16.06 4.93 1.74
CA TRP A 140 -15.46 5.65 0.63
C TRP A 140 -14.00 6.01 0.93
N PHE A 141 -13.13 5.72 -0.04
CA PHE A 141 -11.72 6.07 -0.01
C PHE A 141 -11.32 6.87 -1.25
N TYR A 142 -10.27 7.69 -1.13
CA TYR A 142 -9.75 8.48 -2.24
C TYR A 142 -8.76 7.68 -3.08
N PHE A 143 -9.04 7.58 -4.38
CA PHE A 143 -8.22 6.93 -5.40
C PHE A 143 -7.65 7.96 -6.36
N VAL A 144 -6.40 7.76 -6.79
CA VAL A 144 -5.73 8.51 -7.86
C VAL A 144 -4.71 7.63 -8.59
N HIS A 145 -5.16 6.89 -9.60
CA HIS A 145 -4.29 5.97 -10.36
C HIS A 145 -4.82 5.69 -11.77
N SER A 146 -3.91 5.40 -12.70
CA SER A 146 -4.25 4.90 -14.05
C SER A 146 -3.98 3.40 -14.23
N TYR A 147 -3.32 2.79 -13.25
CA TYR A 147 -2.93 1.39 -13.25
C TYR A 147 -3.41 0.72 -11.97
N ALA A 148 -3.74 -0.56 -12.02
CA ALA A 148 -4.20 -1.34 -10.87
C ALA A 148 -3.70 -2.78 -10.96
N ALA A 149 -3.57 -3.45 -9.82
CA ALA A 149 -3.26 -4.88 -9.80
C ALA A 149 -4.35 -5.67 -10.54
N GLU A 150 -3.93 -6.63 -11.36
CA GLU A 150 -4.88 -7.51 -12.06
C GLU A 150 -5.67 -8.38 -11.07
N ILE A 151 -6.95 -8.56 -11.35
CA ILE A 151 -7.76 -9.58 -10.67
C ILE A 151 -7.45 -10.90 -11.33
N SER A 152 -6.80 -11.82 -10.61
CA SER A 152 -6.64 -13.20 -11.04
C SER A 152 -7.60 -14.10 -10.25
N PRO A 153 -8.34 -15.03 -10.91
CA PRO A 153 -9.24 -15.98 -10.23
C PRO A 153 -8.54 -16.88 -9.20
N THR A 154 -7.22 -17.01 -9.29
CA THR A 154 -6.39 -17.80 -8.36
C THR A 154 -5.72 -16.93 -7.29
N ASN A 155 -5.91 -15.61 -7.34
CA ASN A 155 -5.23 -14.67 -6.47
C ASN A 155 -6.00 -14.52 -5.15
N GLU A 156 -5.75 -15.43 -4.22
CA GLU A 156 -6.37 -15.47 -2.89
C GLU A 156 -6.01 -14.24 -2.01
N ILE A 157 -5.09 -13.39 -2.47
CA ILE A 157 -4.61 -12.20 -1.75
C ILE A 157 -5.56 -11.01 -1.84
N VAL A 158 -6.59 -11.02 -2.71
CA VAL A 158 -7.50 -9.88 -2.84
C VAL A 158 -8.33 -9.71 -1.57
N ALA A 159 -8.13 -8.59 -0.88
CA ALA A 159 -8.78 -8.27 0.40
C ALA A 159 -10.02 -7.38 0.22
N ALA A 160 -9.99 -6.48 -0.77
CA ALA A 160 -11.12 -5.63 -1.12
C ALA A 160 -11.06 -5.23 -2.60
N THR A 161 -12.22 -4.98 -3.18
CA THR A 161 -12.37 -4.41 -4.52
C THR A 161 -13.11 -3.09 -4.47
N CYS A 162 -13.10 -2.34 -5.57
CA CYS A 162 -14.06 -1.26 -5.83
C CYS A 162 -14.56 -1.38 -7.27
N ASN A 163 -15.74 -0.82 -7.55
CA ASN A 163 -16.27 -0.82 -8.91
C ASN A 163 -15.86 0.45 -9.66
N TYR A 164 -15.16 0.29 -10.79
CA TYR A 164 -14.81 1.38 -11.69
C TYR A 164 -14.87 0.89 -13.14
N GLY A 165 -16.09 0.75 -13.67
CA GLY A 165 -16.39 0.12 -14.98
C GLY A 165 -16.28 -1.41 -14.95
N SER A 166 -15.38 -1.94 -14.15
CA SER A 166 -15.29 -3.34 -13.71
C SER A 166 -14.82 -3.38 -12.26
N ASP A 167 -14.70 -4.57 -11.67
CA ASP A 167 -14.02 -4.71 -10.39
C ASP A 167 -12.54 -4.36 -10.55
N VAL A 168 -12.03 -3.60 -9.59
CA VAL A 168 -10.64 -3.18 -9.46
C VAL A 168 -10.15 -3.54 -8.06
N VAL A 169 -8.93 -4.06 -7.94
CA VAL A 169 -8.34 -4.38 -6.64
C VAL A 169 -8.12 -3.10 -5.84
N ALA A 170 -8.83 -2.96 -4.72
CA ALA A 170 -8.73 -1.82 -3.82
C ALA A 170 -7.71 -2.08 -2.70
N ALA A 171 -7.63 -3.32 -2.22
CA ALA A 171 -6.66 -3.74 -1.23
C ALA A 171 -6.29 -5.23 -1.39
N VAL A 172 -5.08 -5.58 -0.96
CA VAL A 172 -4.58 -6.95 -0.89
C VAL A 172 -4.04 -7.27 0.51
N GLN A 173 -4.08 -8.55 0.86
CA GLN A 173 -3.49 -9.10 2.07
C GLN A 173 -2.79 -10.42 1.75
N SER A 174 -1.56 -10.58 2.23
CA SER A 174 -0.83 -11.85 2.21
C SER A 174 0.07 -11.93 3.43
N LYS A 175 -0.19 -12.91 4.33
CA LYS A 175 0.52 -13.04 5.62
C LYS A 175 0.51 -11.71 6.40
N ASN A 176 1.68 -11.16 6.69
CA ASN A 176 1.90 -9.88 7.37
C ASN A 176 1.81 -8.64 6.46
N ILE A 177 1.65 -8.83 5.15
CA ILE A 177 1.56 -7.77 4.16
C ILE A 177 0.10 -7.36 4.01
N PHE A 178 -0.16 -6.08 4.14
CA PHE A 178 -1.35 -5.41 3.66
C PHE A 178 -0.96 -4.32 2.68
N ALA A 179 -1.76 -4.10 1.65
CA ALA A 179 -1.52 -3.00 0.75
C ALA A 179 -2.80 -2.45 0.14
N THR A 180 -2.85 -1.14 -0.09
CA THR A 180 -4.04 -0.44 -0.58
C THR A 180 -3.73 0.36 -1.84
N GLN A 181 -4.63 0.30 -2.82
CA GLN A 181 -4.55 1.13 -4.01
C GLN A 181 -5.01 2.57 -3.72
N PHE A 182 -5.94 2.73 -2.77
CA PHE A 182 -6.37 4.02 -2.27
C PHE A 182 -5.34 4.65 -1.31
N HIS A 183 -5.53 5.95 -1.06
CA HIS A 183 -4.74 6.76 -0.15
C HIS A 183 -5.45 6.93 1.20
N PRO A 184 -5.18 6.09 2.23
CA PRO A 184 -5.84 6.23 3.52
C PRO A 184 -5.55 7.58 4.17
N GLU A 185 -4.36 8.16 3.95
CA GLU A 185 -3.98 9.48 4.45
C GLU A 185 -4.78 10.65 3.82
N LYS A 186 -5.56 10.38 2.76
CA LYS A 186 -6.44 11.33 2.08
C LYS A 186 -7.93 10.96 2.19
N SER A 187 -8.26 9.94 2.98
CA SER A 187 -9.60 9.31 2.98
C SER A 187 -10.44 9.64 4.21
N SER A 188 -10.22 10.81 4.83
CA SER A 188 -10.99 11.31 5.98
C SER A 188 -11.10 10.24 7.09
N ASP A 189 -12.25 10.13 7.75
CA ASP A 189 -12.45 9.23 8.88
C ASP A 189 -12.34 7.74 8.50
N ALA A 190 -12.75 7.34 7.30
CA ALA A 190 -12.52 5.97 6.81
C ALA A 190 -11.02 5.65 6.71
N GLY A 191 -10.24 6.62 6.21
CA GLY A 191 -8.78 6.56 6.20
C GLY A 191 -8.17 6.46 7.59
N LYS A 192 -8.65 7.26 8.55
CA LYS A 192 -8.20 7.18 9.95
C LYS A 192 -8.51 5.83 10.58
N THR A 193 -9.71 5.29 10.37
CA THR A 193 -10.09 3.95 10.87
C THR A 193 -9.17 2.88 10.31
N PHE A 194 -8.90 2.90 8.99
CA PHE A 194 -7.93 1.98 8.37
C PHE A 194 -6.54 2.07 9.01
N LEU A 195 -6.00 3.29 9.15
CA LEU A 195 -4.67 3.49 9.73
C LEU A 195 -4.62 3.10 11.20
N LYS A 196 -5.70 3.33 11.95
CA LYS A 196 -5.83 2.87 13.33
C LYS A 196 -5.76 1.35 13.42
N ASN A 197 -6.46 0.63 12.53
CA ASN A 197 -6.39 -0.83 12.47
C ASN A 197 -4.96 -1.32 12.20
N PHE A 198 -4.23 -0.63 11.31
CA PHE A 198 -2.80 -0.92 11.08
C PHE A 198 -1.94 -0.66 12.32
N VAL A 199 -2.11 0.49 12.98
CA VAL A 199 -1.39 0.82 14.22
C VAL A 199 -1.64 -0.25 15.28
N THR A 200 -2.90 -0.65 15.50
CA THR A 200 -3.25 -1.73 16.45
C THR A 200 -2.58 -3.05 16.08
N SER A 201 -2.44 -3.37 14.79
CA SER A 201 -1.72 -4.59 14.36
C SER A 201 -0.23 -4.59 14.73
N CYS A 202 0.36 -3.41 14.98
CA CYS A 202 1.75 -3.25 15.39
C CYS A 202 1.94 -3.30 16.92
N GLU A 203 0.88 -3.35 17.72
CA GLU A 203 0.99 -3.31 19.20
C GLU A 203 1.33 -4.66 19.84
N GLY A 204 1.26 -5.76 19.07
CA GLY A 204 1.44 -7.14 19.55
C GLY A 204 2.66 -7.87 18.98
N THR A 205 3.62 -7.15 18.41
CA THR A 205 4.87 -7.69 17.83
C THR A 205 6.06 -7.63 18.76
#